data_AF-A0A8H4YUH1-F1
#
_entry.id   AF-A0A8H4YUH1-F1
#
_cell.length_a   1.000
_cell.length_b   1.000
_cell.length_c   1.000
_cell.angle_alpha   90.00
_cell.angle_beta   90.00
_cell.angle_gamma   90.00
#
_symmetry.space_group_name_H-M   'P 1'
#
loop_
_entity.id
_entity.type
_entity.pdbx_description
1 polymer ?
#
loop_
_entity_poly.entity_id
_entity_poly.type
_entity_poly.pdbx_seq_one_letter_code
_entity_poly.pdbx_strand_id
1 'polypeptide(L)'
;MKLCNNFFVLASCPSLLCVAAIPRNVYVDVAVIGGGSSGIHAAINLKDAGATVVVIEKKDQIGGHAETHINPKTKVSANIGVILFENTNTATPSTKMYDFSLGIAVPAQDNTEPDATKKVMAEAIQIYSQNVLSKYPWIDQGYHVPNPVPQELLLPFGQFTQQNNFSAILPLISQRNRYPGNITIISTLYGIKNFGLGLLQAVSTEFPIAASGDTRSIYKAASAVLENDI
;
A
#
# COMPACT_ATOMS: atom_id res chain seq x y z
N MET A 1 77.72 13.74 -21.28
CA MET A 1 76.70 13.74 -22.35
C MET A 1 75.91 12.45 -22.23
N LYS A 2 74.56 12.55 -22.24
CA LYS A 2 73.54 11.48 -22.12
C LYS A 2 73.28 10.95 -20.70
N LEU A 3 72.07 10.78 -20.20
CA LEU A 3 70.72 11.28 -20.49
C LEU A 3 69.87 10.83 -19.27
N CYS A 4 69.22 11.75 -18.54
CA CYS A 4 68.28 11.38 -17.47
C CYS A 4 67.06 10.70 -18.09
N ASN A 5 66.65 9.55 -17.57
CA ASN A 5 65.41 8.89 -17.95
C ASN A 5 64.46 8.88 -16.73
N ASN A 6 63.41 9.70 -16.80
CA ASN A 6 62.32 9.74 -15.83
C ASN A 6 61.49 8.46 -15.92
N PHE A 7 61.40 7.70 -14.82
CA PHE A 7 60.41 6.66 -14.66
C PHE A 7 59.08 7.29 -14.20
N PHE A 8 58.08 7.26 -15.08
CA PHE A 8 56.68 7.48 -14.73
C PHE A 8 56.20 6.31 -13.86
N VAL A 9 55.82 6.58 -12.62
CA VAL A 9 55.06 5.64 -11.78
C VAL A 9 53.58 5.81 -12.13
N LEU A 10 53.03 4.88 -12.91
CA LEU A 10 51.58 4.73 -13.05
C LEU A 10 51.06 4.08 -11.77
N ALA A 11 50.40 4.88 -10.93
CA ALA A 11 49.68 4.38 -9.76
C ALA A 11 48.56 3.43 -10.22
N SER A 12 48.70 2.16 -9.84
CA SER A 12 47.76 1.08 -10.12
C SER A 12 46.39 1.38 -9.50
N CYS A 13 45.36 1.30 -10.35
CA CYS A 13 43.94 1.28 -9.99
C CYS A 13 43.69 0.17 -8.94
N PRO A 14 43.12 0.45 -7.76
CA PRO A 14 42.71 -0.61 -6.86
C PRO A 14 41.51 -1.32 -7.50
N SER A 15 41.71 -2.57 -7.91
CA SER A 15 40.66 -3.46 -8.36
C SER A 15 39.57 -3.55 -7.29
N LEU A 16 38.30 -3.44 -7.70
CA LEU A 16 37.17 -3.82 -6.86
C LEU A 16 37.40 -5.26 -6.40
N LEU A 17 37.70 -5.44 -5.12
CA LEU A 17 37.53 -6.72 -4.46
C LEU A 17 36.04 -7.06 -4.53
N CYS A 18 35.69 -7.93 -5.47
CA CYS A 18 34.45 -8.69 -5.38
C CYS A 18 34.61 -9.59 -4.15
N VAL A 19 34.11 -9.12 -3.00
CA VAL A 19 33.99 -9.97 -1.82
C VAL A 19 33.01 -11.07 -2.21
N ALA A 20 33.53 -12.26 -2.46
CA ALA A 20 32.70 -13.44 -2.59
C ALA A 20 31.88 -13.54 -1.30
N ALA A 21 30.56 -13.44 -1.42
CA ALA A 21 29.66 -13.57 -0.28
C ALA A 21 29.93 -14.95 0.36
N ILE A 22 30.42 -14.94 1.61
CA ILE A 22 30.60 -16.17 2.37
C ILE A 22 29.20 -16.75 2.56
N PRO A 23 28.92 -18.00 2.16
CA PRO A 23 27.62 -18.60 2.39
C PRO A 23 27.37 -18.63 3.91
N ARG A 24 26.45 -17.78 4.37
CA ARG A 24 25.99 -17.77 5.75
C ARG A 24 24.90 -18.81 5.86
N ASN A 25 25.25 -19.96 6.44
CA ASN A 25 24.25 -20.95 6.81
C ASN A 25 23.46 -20.41 8.00
N VAL A 26 22.17 -20.14 7.77
CA VAL A 26 21.23 -19.67 8.78
C VAL A 26 20.26 -20.82 9.07
N TYR A 27 20.16 -21.20 10.34
CA TYR A 27 19.23 -22.22 10.81
C TYR A 27 18.11 -21.53 11.57
N VAL A 28 16.88 -21.63 11.06
CA VAL A 28 15.67 -21.04 11.62
C VAL A 28 14.50 -21.99 11.43
N ASP A 29 13.45 -21.83 12.23
CA ASP A 29 12.21 -22.59 12.11
C ASP A 29 11.44 -22.19 10.85
N VAL A 30 11.46 -20.89 10.50
CA VAL A 30 10.72 -20.34 9.36
C VAL A 30 11.55 -19.35 8.55
N ALA A 31 11.56 -19.53 7.22
CA ALA A 31 12.07 -18.54 6.28
C ALA A 31 10.92 -17.80 5.59
N VAL A 32 10.83 -16.50 5.78
CA VAL A 32 9.83 -15.61 5.15
C VAL A 32 10.45 -14.96 3.92
N ILE A 33 9.84 -15.16 2.75
CA ILE A 33 10.33 -14.59 1.49
C ILE A 33 9.57 -13.28 1.20
N GLY A 34 10.30 -12.16 1.21
CA GLY A 34 9.82 -10.81 0.92
C GLY A 34 9.59 -9.96 2.17
N GLY A 35 10.31 -8.85 2.28
CA GLY A 35 10.22 -7.85 3.35
C GLY A 35 9.14 -6.78 3.12
N GLY A 36 8.03 -7.13 2.48
CA GLY A 36 6.85 -6.27 2.34
C GLY A 36 5.95 -6.26 3.58
N SER A 37 4.81 -5.58 3.51
CA SER A 37 3.84 -5.54 4.62
C SER A 37 3.41 -6.92 5.12
N SER A 38 3.09 -7.83 4.21
CA SER A 38 2.69 -9.20 4.54
C SER A 38 3.81 -9.99 5.21
N GLY A 39 5.03 -9.95 4.66
CA GLY A 39 6.17 -10.69 5.18
C GLY A 39 6.63 -10.18 6.54
N ILE A 40 6.73 -8.86 6.71
CA ILE A 40 7.09 -8.25 8.01
C ILE A 40 6.04 -8.55 9.07
N HIS A 41 4.75 -8.47 8.73
CA HIS A 41 3.67 -8.86 9.65
C HIS A 41 3.77 -10.34 10.04
N ALA A 42 4.01 -11.24 9.09
CA ALA A 42 4.17 -12.66 9.38
C ALA A 42 5.39 -12.92 10.28
N ALA A 43 6.54 -12.30 9.97
CA ALA A 43 7.77 -12.48 10.72
C ALA A 43 7.63 -12.04 12.19
N ILE A 44 7.00 -10.89 12.44
CA ILE A 44 6.76 -10.39 13.80
C ILE A 44 5.85 -11.36 14.57
N ASN A 45 4.71 -11.76 14.00
CA ASN A 45 3.80 -12.68 14.69
C ASN A 45 4.44 -14.05 14.99
N LEU A 46 5.26 -14.56 14.07
CA LEU A 46 5.99 -15.82 14.27
C LEU A 46 7.06 -15.69 15.37
N LYS A 47 7.78 -14.56 15.40
CA LYS A 47 8.75 -14.24 16.45
C LYS A 47 8.08 -14.08 17.82
N ASP A 48 6.95 -13.38 17.88
CA ASP A 48 6.14 -13.23 19.10
C ASP A 48 5.56 -14.57 19.59
N ALA A 49 5.30 -15.50 18.68
CA ALA A 49 4.91 -16.88 18.99
C ALA A 49 6.09 -17.78 19.40
N GLY A 50 7.32 -17.25 19.44
CA GLY A 50 8.52 -17.95 19.89
C GLY A 50 9.29 -18.71 18.81
N ALA A 51 8.93 -18.59 17.53
CA ALA A 51 9.68 -19.20 16.43
C ALA A 51 10.95 -18.38 16.10
N THR A 52 12.01 -19.06 15.68
CA THR A 52 13.16 -18.42 15.04
C THR A 52 12.85 -18.18 13.56
N VAL A 53 13.04 -16.94 13.09
CA VAL A 53 12.60 -16.51 11.75
C VAL A 53 13.74 -15.80 11.04
N VAL A 54 13.84 -15.99 9.72
CA VAL A 54 14.63 -15.12 8.84
C VAL A 54 13.74 -14.52 7.76
N VAL A 55 13.92 -13.23 7.45
CA VAL A 55 13.25 -12.55 6.33
C VAL A 55 14.24 -12.38 5.19
N ILE A 56 13.91 -12.89 4.01
CA ILE A 56 14.75 -12.77 2.81
C ILE A 56 14.13 -11.73 1.90
N GLU A 57 14.74 -10.55 1.80
CA GLU A 57 14.33 -9.48 0.89
C GLU A 57 15.34 -9.32 -0.24
N LYS A 58 14.83 -9.07 -1.46
CA LYS A 58 15.64 -8.90 -2.66
C LYS A 58 16.29 -7.52 -2.72
N LYS A 59 15.57 -6.49 -2.27
CA LYS A 59 16.07 -5.11 -2.20
C LYS A 59 17.01 -4.96 -1.00
N ASP A 60 17.80 -3.90 -1.02
CA ASP A 60 18.58 -3.41 0.14
C ASP A 60 17.69 -2.73 1.20
N GLN A 61 16.37 -2.88 1.11
CA GLN A 61 15.39 -2.26 1.98
C GLN A 61 14.10 -3.08 2.08
N ILE A 62 13.48 -3.04 3.28
CA ILE A 62 12.13 -3.55 3.52
C ILE A 62 11.07 -2.46 3.34
N GLY A 63 9.81 -2.87 3.19
CA GLY A 63 8.65 -2.00 2.96
C GLY A 63 7.83 -2.35 1.72
N GLY A 64 8.38 -3.17 0.82
CA GLY A 64 7.68 -3.62 -0.39
C GLY A 64 7.24 -2.46 -1.28
N HIS A 65 5.93 -2.20 -1.33
CA HIS A 65 5.34 -1.08 -2.08
C HIS A 65 5.36 0.26 -1.30
N ALA A 66 5.74 0.28 -0.03
CA ALA A 66 5.92 1.52 0.72
C ALA A 66 7.24 2.20 0.35
N GLU A 67 7.28 2.74 -0.87
CA GLU A 67 8.45 3.39 -1.46
C GLU A 67 8.38 4.90 -1.26
N THR A 68 9.49 5.49 -0.83
CA THR A 68 9.65 6.92 -0.60
C THR A 68 10.85 7.45 -1.37
N HIS A 69 10.62 8.39 -2.28
CA HIS A 69 11.68 9.12 -2.95
C HIS A 69 12.10 10.33 -2.13
N ILE A 70 13.40 10.49 -1.87
CA ILE A 70 13.94 11.67 -1.20
C ILE A 70 14.62 12.54 -2.24
N ASN A 71 14.14 13.78 -2.40
CA ASN A 71 14.79 14.74 -3.27
C ASN A 71 16.22 14.99 -2.74
N PRO A 72 17.27 14.74 -3.54
CA PRO A 72 18.64 14.78 -3.05
C PRO A 72 19.09 16.18 -2.61
N LYS A 73 18.47 17.24 -3.16
CA LYS A 73 18.79 18.65 -2.88
C LYS A 73 17.96 19.21 -1.73
N THR A 74 16.64 19.05 -1.79
CA THR A 74 15.72 19.66 -0.81
C THR A 74 15.51 18.78 0.43
N LYS A 75 15.90 17.50 0.36
CA LYS A 75 15.64 16.47 1.38
C LYS A 75 14.16 16.23 1.68
N VAL A 76 13.26 16.75 0.84
CA VAL A 76 11.82 16.50 0.92
C VAL A 76 11.54 15.08 0.47
N SER A 77 10.70 14.38 1.24
CA SER A 77 10.26 13.01 0.96
C SER A 77 8.94 13.03 0.18
N ALA A 78 8.85 12.20 -0.85
CA ALA A 78 7.64 11.96 -1.63
C ALA A 78 7.33 10.46 -1.64
N ASN A 79 6.17 10.07 -1.10
CA ASN A 79 5.71 8.68 -1.14
C ASN A 79 5.27 8.35 -2.57
N ILE A 80 5.87 7.34 -3.18
CA ILE A 80 5.64 6.93 -4.59
C ILE A 80 4.95 5.56 -4.70
N GLY A 81 4.51 5.00 -3.58
CA GLY A 81 3.72 3.76 -3.54
C GLY A 81 2.56 3.84 -2.55
N VAL A 82 2.72 3.32 -1.33
CA VAL A 82 1.70 3.48 -0.27
C VAL A 82 1.71 4.90 0.28
N ILE A 83 0.56 5.57 0.23
CA ILE A 83 0.41 6.99 0.64
C ILE A 83 -0.59 7.17 1.78
N LEU A 84 -1.58 6.29 1.88
CA LEU A 84 -2.68 6.37 2.84
C LEU A 84 -2.85 5.03 3.56
N PHE A 85 -3.20 5.09 4.83
CA PHE A 85 -3.64 3.95 5.63
C PHE A 85 -5.13 4.11 5.97
N GLU A 86 -5.80 3.02 6.30
CA GLU A 86 -7.19 3.04 6.77
C GLU A 86 -7.21 2.85 8.28
N ASN A 87 -8.03 3.62 8.99
CA ASN A 87 -8.17 3.50 10.43
C ASN A 87 -9.39 2.63 10.76
N THR A 88 -9.20 1.52 11.47
CA THR A 88 -10.30 0.68 11.95
C THR A 88 -10.81 1.10 13.35
N ASN A 89 -10.21 2.13 13.98
CA ASN A 89 -10.67 2.70 15.25
C ASN A 89 -10.74 4.25 15.17
N THR A 90 -11.94 4.81 15.34
CA THR A 90 -12.24 6.23 15.10
C THR A 90 -11.61 7.19 16.12
N ALA A 91 -10.71 8.07 15.64
CA ALA A 91 -10.67 9.51 15.91
C ALA A 91 -9.26 10.07 15.60
N THR A 92 -9.13 11.02 14.66
CA THR A 92 -8.13 12.11 14.70
C THR A 92 -8.41 13.16 13.61
N PRO A 93 -7.97 14.43 13.80
CA PRO A 93 -8.43 15.59 13.05
C PRO A 93 -7.50 16.03 11.90
N SER A 94 -7.93 17.11 11.24
CA SER A 94 -7.67 17.48 9.86
C SER A 94 -6.27 17.93 9.46
N THR A 95 -5.83 17.57 8.24
CA THR A 95 -4.73 18.28 7.55
C THR A 95 -4.99 18.56 6.06
N LYS A 96 -4.78 19.82 5.63
CA LYS A 96 -4.95 20.32 4.25
C LYS A 96 -3.75 19.98 3.34
N MET A 97 -3.97 19.85 2.03
CA MET A 97 -2.92 19.72 1.00
C MET A 97 -2.93 20.89 -0.02
N TYR A 98 -1.76 21.21 -0.59
CA TYR A 98 -1.49 22.27 -1.57
C TYR A 98 -1.02 21.69 -2.93
N ASP A 99 -1.31 22.39 -4.03
CA ASP A 99 -1.08 21.98 -5.44
C ASP A 99 0.11 22.74 -6.10
N PHE A 100 0.88 22.05 -6.96
CA PHE A 100 2.04 22.56 -7.71
C PHE A 100 1.91 22.35 -9.24
N SER A 101 1.47 23.42 -9.91
CA SER A 101 1.79 23.94 -11.27
C SER A 101 1.78 23.03 -12.53
N LEU A 102 0.79 23.27 -13.39
CA LEU A 102 0.91 23.30 -14.86
C LEU A 102 0.05 24.48 -15.33
N GLY A 103 0.62 25.50 -15.97
CA GLY A 103 0.00 26.82 -16.22
C GLY A 103 -1.19 26.87 -17.18
N ILE A 104 -2.12 25.91 -17.13
CA ILE A 104 -3.44 25.95 -17.77
C ILE A 104 -4.48 25.79 -16.67
N ALA A 105 -5.42 26.74 -16.58
CA ALA A 105 -6.53 26.64 -15.65
C ALA A 105 -7.35 25.39 -15.99
N VAL A 106 -7.36 24.41 -15.09
CA VAL A 106 -8.39 23.38 -15.10
C VAL A 106 -9.72 24.11 -15.00
N PRO A 107 -10.68 23.93 -15.94
CA PRO A 107 -12.00 24.52 -15.80
C PRO A 107 -12.52 24.17 -14.41
N ALA A 108 -13.06 25.15 -13.69
CA ALA A 108 -13.53 24.96 -12.33
C ALA A 108 -14.37 23.68 -12.30
N GLN A 109 -13.93 22.70 -11.51
CA GLN A 109 -14.70 21.48 -11.32
C GLN A 109 -16.04 21.95 -10.75
N ASP A 110 -17.10 21.80 -11.54
CA ASP A 110 -18.44 22.11 -11.08
C ASP A 110 -18.80 21.07 -10.02
N ASN A 111 -18.45 21.38 -8.78
CA ASN A 111 -18.74 20.56 -7.62
C ASN A 111 -20.21 20.71 -7.20
N THR A 112 -21.04 21.44 -7.97
CA THR A 112 -22.50 21.39 -7.80
C THR A 112 -23.03 20.12 -8.47
N GLU A 113 -22.79 18.98 -7.81
CA GLU A 113 -23.64 17.83 -8.08
C GLU A 113 -25.09 18.23 -7.80
N PRO A 114 -26.03 18.01 -8.74
CA PRO A 114 -27.44 18.24 -8.49
C PRO A 114 -27.86 17.53 -7.20
N ASP A 115 -28.72 18.16 -6.39
CA ASP A 115 -29.14 17.56 -5.11
C ASP A 115 -29.79 16.18 -5.29
N ALA A 116 -30.40 15.94 -6.46
CA ALA A 116 -30.89 14.63 -6.86
C ALA A 116 -29.77 13.56 -6.94
N THR A 117 -28.61 13.92 -7.50
CA THR A 117 -27.43 13.04 -7.58
C THR A 117 -26.88 12.73 -6.19
N LYS A 118 -26.76 13.74 -5.32
CA LYS A 118 -26.31 13.55 -3.94
C LYS A 118 -27.23 12.62 -3.15
N LYS A 119 -28.55 12.75 -3.36
CA LYS A 119 -29.54 11.89 -2.72
C LYS A 119 -29.42 10.43 -3.18
N VAL A 120 -29.33 10.20 -4.49
CA VAL A 120 -29.15 8.84 -5.05
C VAL A 120 -27.85 8.20 -4.57
N MET A 121 -26.78 8.99 -4.48
CA MET A 121 -25.50 8.54 -3.94
C MET A 121 -25.61 8.16 -2.45
N ALA A 122 -26.23 8.99 -1.63
CA ALA A 122 -26.44 8.72 -0.21
C ALA A 122 -27.28 7.45 0.02
N GLU A 123 -28.35 7.26 -0.75
CA GLU A 123 -29.18 6.05 -0.71
C GLU A 123 -28.37 4.80 -1.11
N ALA A 124 -27.56 4.88 -2.16
CA ALA A 124 -26.71 3.78 -2.60
C ALA A 124 -25.58 3.46 -1.59
N ILE A 125 -25.00 4.45 -0.93
CA ILE A 125 -24.05 4.26 0.18
C ILE A 125 -24.72 3.51 1.32
N GLN A 126 -25.95 3.91 1.67
CA GLN A 126 -26.71 3.27 2.74
C GLN A 126 -27.02 1.81 2.41
N ILE A 127 -27.49 1.54 1.20
CA ILE A 127 -27.75 0.17 0.70
C ILE A 127 -26.47 -0.65 0.71
N TYR A 128 -25.36 -0.09 0.23
CA TYR A 128 -24.07 -0.78 0.21
C TYR A 128 -23.60 -1.14 1.63
N SER A 129 -23.64 -0.20 2.57
CA SER A 129 -23.24 -0.43 3.95
C SER A 129 -24.15 -1.44 4.67
N GLN A 130 -25.47 -1.23 4.60
CA GLN A 130 -26.43 -1.98 5.40
C GLN A 130 -26.87 -3.31 4.78
N ASN A 131 -26.93 -3.42 3.46
CA ASN A 131 -27.49 -4.60 2.78
C ASN A 131 -26.44 -5.46 2.09
N VAL A 132 -25.23 -4.93 1.86
CA VAL A 132 -24.12 -5.65 1.22
C VAL A 132 -23.03 -5.94 2.25
N LEU A 133 -22.37 -4.90 2.78
CA LEU A 133 -21.21 -5.09 3.66
C LEU A 133 -21.55 -5.78 4.98
N SER A 134 -22.73 -5.53 5.54
CA SER A 134 -23.21 -6.18 6.77
C SER A 134 -23.28 -7.72 6.67
N LYS A 135 -23.46 -8.28 5.46
CA LYS A 135 -23.47 -9.73 5.21
C LYS A 135 -22.07 -10.35 5.27
N TYR A 136 -21.03 -9.52 5.14
CA TYR A 136 -19.65 -9.94 5.00
C TYR A 136 -18.73 -9.21 5.98
N PRO A 137 -18.95 -9.32 7.30
CA PRO A 137 -18.16 -8.60 8.32
C PRO A 137 -16.67 -8.97 8.29
N TRP A 138 -16.32 -10.11 7.69
CA TRP A 138 -14.96 -10.61 7.52
C TRP A 138 -14.17 -9.90 6.40
N ILE A 139 -14.79 -9.05 5.57
CA ILE A 139 -14.11 -8.38 4.47
C ILE A 139 -12.92 -7.54 4.95
N ASP A 140 -13.12 -6.77 6.02
CA ASP A 140 -12.10 -5.87 6.60
C ASP A 140 -11.19 -6.58 7.62
N GLN A 141 -11.47 -7.83 7.97
CA GLN A 141 -10.75 -8.57 9.02
C GLN A 141 -9.51 -9.31 8.50
N GLY A 142 -9.05 -8.99 7.29
CA GLY A 142 -7.84 -9.56 6.71
C GLY A 142 -8.11 -10.44 5.50
N TYR A 143 -7.38 -11.54 5.33
CA TYR A 143 -7.34 -12.34 4.10
C TYR A 143 -8.17 -13.64 4.14
N HIS A 144 -8.84 -13.91 5.25
CA HIS A 144 -9.66 -15.11 5.40
C HIS A 144 -10.99 -14.98 4.64
N VAL A 145 -11.10 -15.69 3.52
CA VAL A 145 -12.33 -15.82 2.73
C VAL A 145 -13.00 -17.14 3.09
N PRO A 146 -14.33 -17.18 3.31
CA PRO A 146 -15.05 -18.43 3.56
C PRO A 146 -14.84 -19.47 2.46
N ASN A 147 -14.87 -20.75 2.85
CA ASN A 147 -14.83 -21.88 1.94
C ASN A 147 -16.07 -22.77 2.15
N PRO A 148 -16.99 -22.89 1.17
CA PRO A 148 -16.93 -22.28 -0.16
C PRO A 148 -17.16 -20.76 -0.14
N VAL A 149 -16.60 -20.07 -1.13
CA VAL A 149 -16.87 -18.64 -1.34
C VAL A 149 -18.35 -18.48 -1.72
N PRO A 150 -19.09 -17.53 -1.12
CA PRO A 150 -20.47 -17.25 -1.52
C PRO A 150 -20.58 -17.00 -3.02
N GLN A 151 -21.50 -17.69 -3.68
CA GLN A 151 -21.57 -17.75 -5.15
C GLN A 151 -21.84 -16.37 -5.78
N GLU A 152 -22.60 -15.53 -5.10
CA GLU A 152 -22.87 -14.14 -5.49
C GLU A 152 -21.60 -13.28 -5.52
N LEU A 153 -20.57 -13.61 -4.73
CA LEU A 153 -19.29 -12.91 -4.73
C LEU A 153 -18.41 -13.28 -5.94
N LEU A 154 -18.78 -14.34 -6.66
CA LEU A 154 -18.10 -14.75 -7.90
C LEU A 154 -18.65 -14.04 -9.13
N LEU A 155 -19.82 -13.39 -9.03
CA LEU A 155 -20.43 -12.64 -10.14
C LEU A 155 -19.57 -11.42 -10.53
N PRO A 156 -19.60 -10.99 -11.81
CA PRO A 156 -19.03 -9.71 -12.22
C PRO A 156 -19.56 -8.57 -11.36
N PHE A 157 -18.67 -7.72 -10.86
CA PHE A 157 -19.03 -6.68 -9.91
C PHE A 157 -20.08 -5.70 -10.44
N GLY A 158 -19.99 -5.34 -11.73
CA GLY A 158 -21.00 -4.50 -12.39
C GLY A 158 -22.40 -5.10 -12.31
N GLN A 159 -22.52 -6.41 -12.60
CA GLN A 159 -23.79 -7.14 -12.48
C GLN A 159 -24.29 -7.14 -11.04
N PHE A 160 -23.41 -7.40 -10.07
CA PHE A 160 -23.80 -7.45 -8.66
C PHE A 160 -24.26 -6.09 -8.13
N THR A 161 -23.60 -4.99 -8.54
CA THR A 161 -23.99 -3.63 -8.09
C THR A 161 -25.37 -3.22 -8.61
N GLN A 162 -25.72 -3.64 -9.82
CA GLN A 162 -27.06 -3.45 -10.39
C GLN A 162 -28.10 -4.29 -9.63
N GLN A 163 -27.82 -5.58 -9.40
CA GLN A 163 -28.75 -6.49 -8.70
C GLN A 163 -29.05 -6.05 -7.25
N ASN A 164 -28.10 -5.37 -6.62
CA ASN A 164 -28.21 -4.91 -5.24
C ASN A 164 -28.46 -3.39 -5.13
N ASN A 165 -28.79 -2.70 -6.23
CA ASN A 165 -29.19 -1.29 -6.25
C ASN A 165 -28.18 -0.31 -5.65
N PHE A 166 -26.87 -0.55 -5.84
CA PHE A 166 -25.83 0.39 -5.41
C PHE A 166 -24.89 0.82 -6.55
N SER A 167 -25.28 0.60 -7.80
CA SER A 167 -24.50 1.02 -8.97
C SER A 167 -24.23 2.53 -9.03
N ALA A 168 -24.99 3.36 -8.30
CA ALA A 168 -24.73 4.80 -8.24
C ALA A 168 -23.34 5.11 -7.66
N ILE A 169 -22.85 4.33 -6.69
CA ILE A 169 -21.55 4.56 -6.05
C ILE A 169 -20.37 3.94 -6.80
N LEU A 170 -20.58 3.32 -7.96
CA LEU A 170 -19.52 2.72 -8.77
C LEU A 170 -18.37 3.70 -9.11
N PRO A 171 -18.63 4.98 -9.47
CA PRO A 171 -17.57 5.95 -9.69
C PRO A 171 -16.74 6.20 -8.43
N LEU A 172 -17.38 6.27 -7.26
CA LEU A 172 -16.71 6.44 -5.97
C LEU A 172 -15.81 5.23 -5.66
N ILE A 173 -16.34 4.02 -5.83
CA ILE A 173 -15.59 2.78 -5.64
C ILE A 173 -14.41 2.73 -6.63
N SER A 174 -14.64 3.05 -7.90
CA SER A 174 -13.58 3.05 -8.92
C SER A 174 -12.46 4.03 -8.61
N GLN A 175 -12.76 5.20 -8.03
CA GLN A 175 -11.76 6.18 -7.63
C GLN A 175 -10.93 5.72 -6.43
N ARG A 176 -11.52 4.93 -5.51
CA ARG A 176 -10.92 4.60 -4.21
C ARG A 176 -10.32 3.21 -4.14
N ASN A 177 -10.84 2.24 -4.89
CA ASN A 177 -10.43 0.83 -4.89
C ASN A 177 -9.01 0.62 -5.48
N ARG A 178 -8.41 1.64 -6.11
CA ARG A 178 -7.05 1.61 -6.71
C ARG A 178 -6.81 0.47 -7.71
N TYR A 179 -7.87 -0.16 -8.21
CA TYR A 179 -7.79 -1.21 -9.23
C TYR A 179 -7.46 -0.60 -10.59
N PRO A 180 -6.35 -0.99 -11.25
CA PRO A 180 -6.05 -0.53 -12.60
C PRO A 180 -6.92 -1.30 -13.60
N GLY A 181 -7.96 -0.66 -14.12
CA GLY A 181 -8.78 -1.19 -15.22
C GLY A 181 -10.27 -1.11 -14.96
N ASN A 182 -11.03 -1.94 -15.70
CA ASN A 182 -12.48 -1.96 -15.61
C ASN A 182 -12.95 -2.73 -14.37
N ILE A 183 -13.35 -2.00 -13.32
CA ILE A 183 -13.84 -2.61 -12.07
C ILE A 183 -15.15 -3.39 -12.25
N THR A 184 -15.90 -3.20 -13.34
CA THR A 184 -17.20 -3.88 -13.52
C THR A 184 -17.08 -5.36 -13.87
N ILE A 185 -15.91 -5.80 -14.35
CA ILE A 185 -15.69 -7.18 -14.81
C ILE A 185 -14.97 -8.06 -13.79
N ILE A 186 -14.41 -7.48 -12.71
CA ILE A 186 -13.79 -8.28 -11.65
C ILE A 186 -14.85 -9.04 -10.86
N SER A 187 -14.48 -10.15 -10.22
CA SER A 187 -15.39 -10.82 -9.30
C SER A 187 -15.76 -9.88 -8.16
N THR A 188 -17.04 -9.88 -7.79
CA THR A 188 -17.60 -9.05 -6.72
C THR A 188 -16.78 -9.11 -5.44
N LEU A 189 -16.22 -10.27 -5.10
CA LEU A 189 -15.27 -10.45 -3.99
C LEU A 189 -14.22 -9.34 -3.95
N TYR A 190 -13.48 -9.11 -5.04
CA TYR A 190 -12.45 -8.07 -5.10
C TYR A 190 -13.03 -6.65 -5.14
N GLY A 191 -14.21 -6.48 -5.74
CA GLY A 191 -14.92 -5.20 -5.77
C GLY A 191 -15.26 -4.67 -4.38
N ILE A 192 -15.70 -5.56 -3.48
CA ILE A 192 -16.06 -5.21 -2.11
C ILE A 192 -14.88 -5.34 -1.14
N LYS A 193 -13.93 -6.25 -1.38
CA LYS A 193 -12.73 -6.45 -0.53
C LYS A 193 -11.87 -5.19 -0.44
N ASN A 194 -11.67 -4.52 -1.56
CA ASN A 194 -10.87 -3.30 -1.64
C ASN A 194 -11.68 -2.03 -1.32
N PHE A 195 -12.96 -2.15 -0.98
CA PHE A 195 -13.83 -1.03 -0.61
C PHE A 195 -14.79 -1.45 0.51
N GLY A 196 -14.24 -2.02 1.58
CA GLY A 196 -15.01 -2.44 2.75
C GLY A 196 -15.50 -1.29 3.61
N LEU A 197 -16.00 -1.61 4.81
CA LEU A 197 -16.61 -0.64 5.71
C LEU A 197 -15.58 0.36 6.24
N GLY A 198 -14.36 -0.10 6.52
CA GLY A 198 -13.25 0.76 6.95
C GLY A 198 -12.94 1.85 5.92
N LEU A 199 -12.75 1.48 4.65
CA LEU A 199 -12.53 2.45 3.58
C LEU A 199 -13.76 3.34 3.34
N LEU A 200 -14.97 2.78 3.36
CA LEU A 200 -16.20 3.56 3.17
C LEU A 200 -16.35 4.65 4.24
N GLN A 201 -16.03 4.33 5.50
CA GLN A 201 -16.01 5.30 6.60
C GLN A 201 -14.87 6.32 6.41
N ALA A 202 -13.66 5.85 6.07
CA ALA A 202 -12.49 6.71 5.84
C ALA A 202 -12.69 7.71 4.70
N VAL A 203 -13.52 7.40 3.69
CA VAL A 203 -13.91 8.33 2.62
C VAL A 203 -14.77 9.48 3.13
N SER A 204 -15.58 9.24 4.17
CA SER A 204 -16.39 10.27 4.83
C SER A 204 -15.63 11.00 5.94
N THR A 205 -14.49 10.45 6.37
CA THR A 205 -13.57 11.05 7.33
C THR A 205 -12.22 11.31 6.67
N GLU A 206 -11.13 11.27 7.44
CA GLU A 206 -9.77 11.36 6.90
C GLU A 206 -9.02 10.04 7.01
N PHE A 207 -8.02 9.88 6.14
CA PHE A 207 -7.11 8.74 6.14
C PHE A 207 -5.92 9.02 7.05
N PRO A 208 -5.54 8.10 7.96
CA PRO A 208 -4.27 8.22 8.66
C PRO A 208 -3.09 8.24 7.68
N ILE A 209 -2.13 9.11 7.99
CA ILE A 209 -0.84 9.23 7.32
C ILE A 209 0.26 8.94 8.34
N ALA A 210 1.42 8.47 7.87
CA ALA A 210 2.57 8.31 8.75
C ALA A 210 2.96 9.68 9.35
N ALA A 211 3.12 9.76 10.67
CA ALA A 211 3.41 11.03 11.37
C ALA A 211 4.68 11.72 10.86
N SER A 212 5.64 10.95 10.34
CA SER A 212 6.87 11.45 9.72
C SER A 212 6.69 11.99 8.30
N GLY A 213 5.52 11.82 7.67
CA GLY A 213 5.30 12.03 6.23
C GLY A 213 5.95 10.97 5.33
N ASP A 214 7.06 10.36 5.77
CA ASP A 214 7.68 9.18 5.15
C ASP A 214 6.94 7.90 5.55
N THR A 215 6.23 7.26 4.61
CA THR A 215 5.49 6.01 4.87
C THR A 215 6.42 4.83 5.19
N ARG A 216 7.69 4.90 4.78
CA ARG A 216 8.70 3.89 5.09
C ARG A 216 9.09 3.89 6.57
N SER A 217 8.84 4.96 7.32
CA SER A 217 9.22 5.04 8.74
C SER A 217 8.63 3.91 9.59
N ILE A 218 7.42 3.47 9.25
CA ILE A 218 6.73 2.36 9.93
C ILE A 218 7.52 1.05 9.76
N TYR A 219 8.08 0.83 8.57
CA TYR A 219 8.91 -0.34 8.31
C TYR A 219 10.30 -0.23 8.92
N LYS A 220 10.89 0.97 8.96
CA LYS A 220 12.14 1.21 9.69
C LYS A 220 11.99 0.88 11.18
N ALA A 221 10.86 1.25 11.78
CA ALA A 221 10.55 0.88 13.16
C ALA A 221 10.42 -0.65 13.32
N ALA A 222 9.78 -1.33 12.37
CA ALA A 222 9.69 -2.79 12.36
C ALA A 222 11.06 -3.48 12.21
N SER A 223 11.98 -2.93 11.41
CA SER A 223 13.37 -3.44 11.33
C SER A 223 14.06 -3.44 12.69
N ALA A 224 13.81 -2.46 13.55
CA ALA A 224 14.42 -2.41 14.88
C ALA A 224 13.96 -3.57 15.79
N VAL A 225 12.77 -4.14 15.54
CA VAL A 225 12.25 -5.31 16.27
C VAL A 225 12.83 -6.62 15.73
N LEU A 226 13.11 -6.65 14.43
CA LEU A 226 13.65 -7.83 13.74
C LEU A 226 15.19 -7.88 13.78
N GLU A 227 15.88 -6.77 14.05
CA GLU A 227 17.34 -6.69 14.20
C GLU A 227 18.13 -7.44 13.10
N ASN A 228 18.84 -8.52 13.48
CA ASN A 228 19.70 -9.32 12.61
C ASN A 228 18.95 -10.43 11.85
N ASP A 229 17.63 -10.47 11.94
CA ASP A 229 16.76 -11.50 11.35
C ASP A 229 16.31 -11.14 9.91
N ILE A 230 16.86 -10.07 9.32
CA ILE A 230 16.61 -9.57 7.95
C ILE A 230 17.92 -9.62 7.14
#